data_AF-A0A6P2FWR7-F1
#
_entry.id   AF-A0A6P2FWR7-F1
#
_cell.length_a   1.000
_cell.length_b   1.000
_cell.length_c   1.000
_cell.angle_alpha   90.00
_cell.angle_beta   90.00
_cell.angle_gamma   90.00
#
_symmetry.space_group_name_H-M   'P 1'
#
loop_
_entity.id
_entity.type
_entity.pdbx_description
1 polymer ?
#
loop_
_entity_poly.entity_id
_entity_poly.type
_entity_poly.pdbx_seq_one_letter_code
_entity_poly.pdbx_strand_id
1 'polypeptide(L)'
;MRFILIAAVAVFAAGCAQPVWVKPGASQSDFATDRYTCMQDSQQRVGGAVVNQFGGSATNTVVTNGNLFRSCMNAKGWYLTQPSTQQQSPNAGPLPSSGPAAPNPLAEVDREASRQAEASCADPALQVLWAKSPCKVSGITLEHLADTTYATEPQRAALLLSRQKYNERVATAARAYRSMGGARGAAFAQLLEDNAARLEKASLAVYSGKMTWGELNQARKDAAKQFREEQAKLVAAR
;
A
#
# COMPACT_ATOMS: atom_id res chain seq x y z
N MET A 1 46.78 -24.89 -6.53
CA MET A 1 46.74 -23.41 -6.44
C MET A 1 46.21 -22.84 -7.76
N ARG A 2 45.25 -21.90 -7.70
CA ARG A 2 44.98 -20.84 -8.71
C ARG A 2 44.06 -21.05 -9.93
N PHE A 3 43.04 -21.92 -9.94
CA PHE A 3 42.08 -21.93 -11.08
C PHE A 3 40.57 -22.04 -10.76
N ILE A 4 40.14 -21.80 -9.52
CA ILE A 4 38.69 -21.86 -9.15
C ILE A 4 38.28 -20.58 -8.42
N LEU A 5 38.47 -19.41 -9.04
CA LEU A 5 38.11 -18.12 -8.42
C LEU A 5 37.56 -17.07 -9.40
N ILE A 6 37.16 -17.45 -10.62
CA ILE A 6 36.69 -16.48 -11.64
C ILE A 6 35.22 -16.69 -12.07
N ALA A 7 34.57 -17.80 -11.72
CA ALA A 7 33.22 -18.10 -12.25
C ALA A 7 32.03 -17.56 -11.42
N ALA A 8 32.24 -16.96 -10.23
CA ALA A 8 31.16 -16.67 -9.29
C ALA A 8 30.76 -15.17 -9.15
N VAL A 9 31.18 -14.30 -10.07
CA VAL A 9 30.91 -12.84 -9.99
C VAL A 9 29.89 -12.34 -11.02
N ALA A 10 29.42 -13.19 -11.95
CA ALA A 10 28.68 -12.71 -13.14
C ALA A 10 27.13 -12.79 -13.08
N VAL A 11 26.48 -13.11 -11.95
CA VAL A 11 25.03 -13.48 -11.96
C VAL A 11 24.08 -12.49 -11.24
N PHE A 12 24.53 -11.34 -10.72
CA PHE A 12 23.66 -10.43 -9.94
C PHE A 12 23.15 -9.17 -10.65
N ALA A 13 23.04 -9.15 -11.99
CA ALA A 13 22.63 -7.97 -12.75
C ALA A 13 21.16 -7.97 -13.24
N ALA A 14 20.23 -8.63 -12.54
CA ALA A 14 18.80 -8.53 -12.85
C ALA A 14 18.14 -7.39 -12.05
N GLY A 15 18.36 -6.14 -12.46
CA GLY A 15 17.74 -4.97 -11.85
C GLY A 15 16.28 -4.78 -12.30
N CYS A 16 15.33 -4.85 -11.36
CA CYS A 16 13.94 -4.48 -11.61
C CYS A 16 13.81 -2.97 -11.79
N ALA A 17 13.81 -2.49 -13.03
CA ALA A 17 13.51 -1.11 -13.31
C ALA A 17 12.04 -0.80 -13.01
N GLN A 18 11.78 0.39 -12.47
CA GLN A 18 10.42 0.89 -12.25
C GLN A 18 9.86 1.45 -13.57
N PRO A 19 8.55 1.35 -13.81
CA PRO A 19 7.95 1.94 -14.99
C PRO A 19 8.13 3.46 -14.94
N VAL A 20 8.71 4.03 -15.99
CA VAL A 20 9.01 5.46 -16.09
C VAL A 20 8.09 6.12 -17.09
N TRP A 21 7.67 7.34 -16.78
CA TRP A 21 6.92 8.16 -17.72
C TRP A 21 7.87 8.72 -18.76
N VAL A 22 7.58 8.47 -20.03
CA VAL A 22 8.37 8.97 -21.15
C VAL A 22 7.49 9.74 -22.12
N LYS A 23 8.06 10.78 -22.73
CA LYS A 23 7.45 11.61 -23.78
C LYS A 23 8.58 12.04 -24.72
N PRO A 24 8.55 11.66 -26.01
CA PRO A 24 9.61 12.01 -26.95
C PRO A 24 9.85 13.52 -27.02
N GLY A 25 11.11 13.93 -26.93
CA GLY A 25 11.51 15.35 -27.00
C GLY A 25 11.19 16.20 -25.77
N ALA A 26 10.57 15.63 -24.72
CA ALA A 26 10.27 16.36 -23.49
C ALA A 26 11.48 16.37 -22.54
N SER A 27 11.70 17.51 -21.90
CA SER A 27 12.71 17.71 -20.86
C SER A 27 12.20 17.25 -19.48
N GLN A 28 13.12 17.17 -18.52
CA GLN A 28 12.77 16.96 -17.10
C GLN A 28 11.87 18.08 -16.56
N SER A 29 12.06 19.31 -17.05
CA SER A 29 11.24 20.47 -16.68
C SER A 29 9.81 20.32 -17.19
N ASP A 30 9.64 19.79 -18.40
CA ASP A 30 8.31 19.49 -18.97
C ASP A 30 7.61 18.42 -18.14
N PHE A 31 8.35 17.38 -17.72
CA PHE A 31 7.81 16.35 -16.84
C PHE A 31 7.33 16.93 -15.51
N ALA A 32 8.16 17.75 -14.85
CA ALA A 32 7.81 18.35 -13.57
C ALA A 32 6.57 19.24 -13.68
N THR A 33 6.49 20.04 -14.74
CA THR A 33 5.36 20.93 -15.04
C THR A 33 4.09 20.12 -15.29
N ASP A 34 4.14 19.18 -16.24
CA ASP A 34 2.98 18.35 -16.61
C ASP A 34 2.50 17.48 -15.44
N ARG A 35 3.42 16.92 -14.65
CA ARG A 35 3.11 16.16 -13.44
C ARG A 35 2.43 17.02 -12.39
N TYR A 36 2.91 18.23 -12.14
CA TYR A 36 2.31 19.13 -11.17
C TYR A 36 0.88 19.50 -11.55
N THR A 37 0.68 19.88 -12.82
CA THR A 37 -0.65 20.18 -13.38
C THR A 37 -1.58 18.98 -13.25
N CYS A 38 -1.14 17.79 -13.70
CA CYS A 38 -1.98 16.59 -13.58
C CYS A 38 -2.27 16.20 -12.14
N MET A 39 -1.35 16.44 -11.21
CA MET A 39 -1.57 16.17 -9.80
C MET A 39 -2.63 17.11 -9.22
N GLN A 40 -2.63 18.40 -9.59
CA GLN A 40 -3.69 19.36 -9.23
C GLN A 40 -5.04 18.96 -9.83
N ASP A 41 -5.09 18.64 -11.13
CA ASP A 41 -6.33 18.30 -11.82
C ASP A 41 -6.95 16.99 -11.32
N SER A 42 -6.11 16.10 -10.80
CA SER A 42 -6.54 14.81 -10.26
C SER A 42 -6.91 14.88 -8.78
N GLN A 43 -6.89 16.05 -8.17
CA GLN A 43 -7.38 16.24 -6.80
C GLN A 43 -8.90 16.14 -6.79
N GLN A 44 -9.42 15.07 -6.19
CA GLN A 44 -10.85 14.94 -5.94
C GLN A 44 -11.13 15.15 -4.46
N ARG A 45 -12.18 15.92 -4.17
CA ARG A 45 -12.74 15.99 -2.81
C ARG A 45 -13.55 14.74 -2.57
N VAL A 46 -13.09 13.92 -1.64
CA VAL A 46 -13.89 12.82 -1.10
C VAL A 46 -14.51 13.30 0.21
N GLY A 47 -15.81 13.55 0.13
CA GLY A 47 -16.65 13.93 1.25
C GLY A 47 -17.45 12.72 1.71
N GLY A 48 -17.48 12.49 3.02
CA GLY A 48 -18.36 11.50 3.63
C GLY A 48 -19.07 12.13 4.81
N ALA A 49 -20.41 12.08 4.79
CA ALA A 49 -21.24 12.48 5.92
C ALA A 49 -22.01 11.25 6.39
N VAL A 50 -21.90 10.94 7.68
CA VAL A 50 -22.69 9.91 8.33
C VAL A 50 -23.52 10.60 9.41
N VAL A 51 -24.82 10.39 9.36
CA VAL A 51 -25.77 10.94 10.34
C VAL A 51 -26.43 9.76 11.03
N ASN A 52 -26.42 9.73 12.36
CA ASN A 52 -27.18 8.77 13.17
C ASN A 52 -28.04 9.51 14.19
N GLN A 53 -28.84 8.76 14.95
CA GLN A 53 -29.79 9.33 15.93
C GLN A 53 -29.13 10.14 17.07
N PHE A 54 -27.82 10.08 17.22
CA PHE A 54 -27.06 10.77 18.27
C PHE A 54 -26.15 11.89 17.72
N GLY A 55 -26.17 12.15 16.40
CA GLY A 55 -25.39 13.21 15.75
C GLY A 55 -24.83 12.82 14.39
N GLY A 56 -24.26 13.80 13.68
CA GLY A 56 -23.64 13.60 12.38
C GLY A 56 -22.15 13.99 12.38
N SER A 57 -21.35 13.24 11.63
CA SER A 57 -19.95 13.58 11.34
C SER A 57 -19.78 13.72 9.84
N ALA A 58 -19.24 14.86 9.40
CA ALA A 58 -18.86 15.10 8.02
C ALA A 58 -17.34 15.32 7.93
N THR A 59 -16.70 14.64 6.98
CA THR A 59 -15.28 14.85 6.65
C THR A 59 -15.15 15.17 5.18
N ASN A 60 -14.35 16.18 4.85
CA ASN A 60 -14.03 16.58 3.49
C ASN A 60 -12.51 16.57 3.34
N THR A 61 -11.96 15.63 2.58
CA THR A 61 -10.53 15.57 2.29
C THR A 61 -10.30 15.58 0.80
N VAL A 62 -9.14 16.10 0.39
CA VAL A 62 -8.71 16.07 -1.00
C VAL A 62 -7.72 14.91 -1.16
N VAL A 63 -7.98 14.03 -2.14
CA VAL A 63 -7.09 12.92 -2.49
C VAL A 63 -6.79 12.96 -3.98
N THR A 64 -5.58 12.57 -4.38
CA THR A 64 -5.25 12.44 -5.79
C THR A 64 -5.83 11.14 -6.34
N ASN A 65 -6.73 11.23 -7.31
CA ASN A 65 -7.25 10.09 -8.04
C ASN A 65 -6.19 9.58 -9.02
N GLY A 66 -5.62 8.41 -8.74
CA GLY A 66 -4.54 7.84 -9.56
C GLY A 66 -4.95 7.52 -11.01
N ASN A 67 -6.22 7.21 -11.26
CA ASN A 67 -6.72 6.96 -12.62
C ASN A 67 -6.84 8.27 -13.41
N LEU A 68 -7.38 9.33 -12.80
CA LEU A 68 -7.40 10.66 -13.42
C LEU A 68 -5.98 11.18 -13.68
N PHE A 69 -5.06 10.94 -12.75
CA PHE A 69 -3.66 11.34 -12.91
C PHE A 69 -3.01 10.64 -14.10
N ARG A 70 -3.21 9.32 -14.22
CA ARG A 70 -2.69 8.53 -15.34
C ARG A 70 -3.29 8.98 -16.68
N SER A 71 -4.60 9.22 -16.71
CA SER A 71 -5.29 9.72 -17.91
C SER A 71 -4.80 11.12 -18.31
N CYS A 72 -4.57 12.01 -17.34
CA CYS A 72 -4.03 13.34 -17.60
C CYS A 72 -2.60 13.27 -18.17
N MET A 73 -1.74 12.45 -17.58
CA MET A 73 -0.37 12.25 -18.07
C MET A 73 -0.39 11.70 -19.51
N ASN A 74 -1.24 10.70 -19.79
CA ASN A 74 -1.46 10.17 -21.13
C ASN A 74 -1.93 11.25 -22.13
N ALA A 75 -2.88 12.10 -21.73
CA ALA A 75 -3.38 13.19 -22.57
C ALA A 75 -2.30 14.24 -22.89
N LYS A 76 -1.33 14.43 -21.99
CA LYS A 76 -0.15 15.28 -22.20
C LYS A 76 0.95 14.60 -23.01
N GLY A 77 0.71 13.39 -23.52
CA GLY A 77 1.66 12.65 -24.36
C GLY A 77 2.70 11.85 -23.58
N TRP A 78 2.55 11.74 -22.25
CA TRP A 78 3.38 10.86 -21.44
C TRP A 78 2.83 9.45 -21.45
N TYR A 79 3.68 8.43 -21.53
CA TYR A 79 3.27 7.03 -21.38
C TYR A 79 4.24 6.28 -20.47
N LEU A 80 3.75 5.28 -19.74
CA LEU A 80 4.57 4.43 -18.89
C LEU A 80 5.26 3.37 -19.74
N THR A 81 6.58 3.41 -19.84
CA THR A 81 7.34 2.29 -20.38
C THR A 81 7.59 1.28 -19.28
N GLN A 82 7.23 0.01 -19.52
CA GLN A 82 7.73 -1.08 -18.69
C GLN A 82 9.18 -1.37 -19.10
N PRO A 83 10.06 -1.74 -18.15
CA PRO A 83 11.41 -2.13 -18.49
C PRO A 83 11.43 -3.56 -18.99
N SER A 84 11.04 -3.71 -20.23
CA SER A 84 11.38 -4.86 -21.05
C SER A 84 11.65 -4.34 -22.45
N THR A 85 12.90 -4.53 -22.89
CA THR A 85 13.43 -4.36 -24.24
C THR A 85 13.48 -2.93 -24.81
N GLN A 86 14.70 -2.39 -24.75
CA GLN A 86 15.40 -1.62 -25.81
C GLN A 86 14.56 -0.75 -26.76
N GLN A 87 14.78 0.57 -26.64
CA GLN A 87 15.06 1.36 -27.83
C GLN A 87 16.10 2.43 -27.46
N GLN A 88 17.37 2.10 -27.72
CA GLN A 88 18.48 3.05 -27.71
C GLN A 88 18.21 4.09 -28.81
N SER A 89 18.05 5.36 -28.42
CA SER A 89 18.12 6.47 -29.36
C SER A 89 19.60 6.90 -29.48
N PRO A 90 20.16 7.00 -30.70
CA PRO A 90 21.60 7.11 -30.91
C PRO A 90 22.13 8.56 -30.89
N ASN A 91 21.63 9.45 -30.02
CA ASN A 91 22.21 10.79 -29.87
C ASN A 91 21.84 11.44 -28.53
N ALA A 92 22.65 11.21 -27.50
CA ALA A 92 22.81 12.13 -26.39
C ALA A 92 24.21 11.93 -25.79
N GLY A 93 25.04 12.98 -25.85
CA GLY A 93 26.38 12.97 -25.28
C GLY A 93 26.38 12.73 -23.76
N PRO A 94 27.53 12.35 -23.18
CA PRO A 94 27.59 11.94 -21.79
C PRO A 94 27.42 13.15 -20.86
N LEU A 95 26.24 13.29 -20.26
CA LEU A 95 26.07 14.03 -19.01
C LEU A 95 26.64 13.18 -17.85
N PRO A 96 27.23 13.82 -16.82
CA PRO A 96 27.80 13.10 -15.69
C PRO A 96 26.69 12.33 -14.99
N SER A 97 26.80 11.00 -15.04
CA SER A 97 25.94 10.09 -14.30
C SER A 97 26.06 10.39 -12.81
N SER A 98 25.09 11.11 -12.25
CA SER A 98 24.77 10.96 -10.84
C SER A 98 24.45 9.47 -10.65
N GLY A 99 25.34 8.77 -9.96
CA GLY A 99 25.28 7.32 -9.78
C GLY A 99 23.93 6.85 -9.22
N PRO A 100 23.65 5.53 -9.28
CA PRO A 100 22.39 4.99 -8.80
C PRO A 100 22.12 5.48 -7.37
N ALA A 101 20.98 6.16 -7.18
CA ALA A 101 20.49 6.45 -5.85
C ALA A 101 20.42 5.11 -5.10
N ALA A 102 21.08 5.04 -3.94
CA ALA A 102 21.10 3.84 -3.14
C ALA A 102 19.65 3.33 -2.96
N PRO A 103 19.40 2.02 -3.12
CA PRO A 103 18.06 1.46 -3.00
C PRO A 103 17.46 1.89 -1.65
N ASN A 104 16.31 2.57 -1.69
CA ASN A 104 15.57 2.95 -0.49
C ASN A 104 15.06 1.66 0.17
N PRO A 105 15.60 1.24 1.34
CA PRO A 105 15.24 -0.04 1.94
C PRO A 105 13.75 -0.12 2.30
N LEU A 106 13.10 1.02 2.58
CA LEU A 106 11.64 1.04 2.81
C LEU A 106 10.83 0.71 1.57
N ALA A 107 11.26 1.16 0.39
CA ALA A 107 10.52 0.90 -0.83
C ALA A 107 10.48 -0.60 -1.15
N GLU A 108 11.52 -1.35 -0.78
CA GLU A 108 11.54 -2.80 -0.89
C GLU A 108 10.61 -3.47 0.14
N VAL A 109 10.66 -3.02 1.38
CA VAL A 109 9.78 -3.51 2.45
C VAL A 109 8.31 -3.26 2.12
N ASP A 110 7.97 -2.09 1.59
CA ASP A 110 6.60 -1.75 1.19
C ASP A 110 6.12 -2.61 0.01
N ARG A 111 7.00 -2.88 -0.97
CA ARG A 111 6.70 -3.79 -2.08
C ARG A 111 6.48 -5.21 -1.58
N GLU A 112 7.35 -5.73 -0.71
CA GLU A 112 7.21 -7.08 -0.16
C GLU A 112 5.95 -7.20 0.70
N ALA A 113 5.69 -6.22 1.57
CA ALA A 113 4.48 -6.18 2.36
C ALA A 113 3.23 -6.16 1.46
N SER A 114 3.27 -5.47 0.32
CA SER A 114 2.18 -5.46 -0.67
C SER A 114 1.99 -6.82 -1.33
N ARG A 115 3.08 -7.47 -1.78
CA ARG A 115 3.03 -8.84 -2.34
C ARG A 115 2.43 -9.84 -1.37
N GLN A 116 2.86 -9.81 -0.11
CA GLN A 116 2.35 -10.68 0.94
C GLN A 116 0.86 -10.42 1.23
N ALA A 117 0.41 -9.16 1.09
CA ALA A 117 -1.02 -8.81 1.18
C ALA A 117 -1.83 -9.49 0.09
N GLU A 118 -1.38 -9.35 -1.16
CA GLU A 118 -2.05 -9.89 -2.34
C GLU A 118 -2.07 -11.42 -2.31
N ALA A 119 -0.94 -12.04 -1.94
CA ALA A 119 -0.86 -13.49 -1.74
C ALA A 119 -1.85 -13.98 -0.68
N SER A 120 -2.03 -13.25 0.43
CA SER A 120 -3.03 -13.59 1.44
C SER A 120 -4.47 -13.45 0.92
N CYS A 121 -4.75 -12.49 0.04
CA CYS A 121 -6.06 -12.37 -0.58
C CYS A 121 -6.37 -13.54 -1.53
N ALA A 122 -5.35 -14.11 -2.17
CA ALA A 122 -5.49 -15.25 -3.09
C ALA A 122 -5.45 -16.62 -2.38
N ASP A 123 -5.16 -16.66 -1.08
CA ASP A 123 -5.02 -17.91 -0.31
C ASP A 123 -6.36 -18.66 -0.25
N PRO A 124 -6.44 -19.92 -0.77
CA PRO A 124 -7.66 -20.72 -0.72
C PRO A 124 -8.20 -20.93 0.70
N ALA A 125 -7.29 -21.06 1.68
CA ALA A 125 -7.68 -21.27 3.08
C ALA A 125 -8.39 -20.06 3.69
N LEU A 126 -8.28 -18.88 3.07
CA LEU A 126 -8.88 -17.64 3.53
C LEU A 126 -10.13 -17.23 2.75
N GLN A 127 -10.51 -17.96 1.70
CA GLN A 127 -11.68 -17.57 0.88
C GLN A 127 -13.00 -17.60 1.67
N VAL A 128 -13.14 -18.55 2.60
CA VAL A 128 -14.31 -18.62 3.50
C VAL A 128 -14.46 -17.37 4.37
N LEU A 129 -13.35 -16.72 4.70
CA LEU A 129 -13.32 -15.45 5.43
C LEU A 129 -13.65 -14.27 4.49
N TRP A 130 -13.09 -14.27 3.28
CA TRP A 130 -13.27 -13.18 2.31
C TRP A 130 -14.70 -13.02 1.79
N ALA A 131 -15.50 -14.09 1.83
CA ALA A 131 -16.94 -14.02 1.58
C ALA A 131 -17.71 -13.19 2.63
N LYS A 132 -17.18 -13.08 3.86
CA LYS A 132 -17.78 -12.33 4.97
C LYS A 132 -17.15 -10.96 5.17
N SER A 133 -15.87 -10.85 4.85
CA SER A 133 -15.06 -9.68 5.14
C SER A 133 -14.02 -9.52 4.03
N PRO A 134 -14.29 -8.73 2.97
CA PRO A 134 -13.41 -8.62 1.81
C PRO A 134 -11.96 -8.36 2.18
N CYS A 135 -11.01 -9.02 1.51
CA CYS A 135 -9.59 -8.91 1.87
C CYS A 135 -9.11 -7.45 1.93
N LYS A 136 -9.55 -6.62 0.97
CA LYS A 136 -9.29 -5.18 0.95
C LYS A 136 -10.45 -4.41 1.59
N VAL A 137 -10.13 -3.47 2.49
CA VAL A 137 -11.13 -2.61 3.16
C VAL A 137 -11.98 -1.82 2.16
N SER A 138 -11.40 -1.43 1.02
CA SER A 138 -12.13 -0.75 -0.06
C SER A 138 -13.21 -1.61 -0.73
N GLY A 139 -13.17 -2.94 -0.54
CA GLY A 139 -14.18 -3.87 -1.05
C GLY A 139 -15.36 -4.08 -0.10
N ILE A 140 -15.35 -3.51 1.10
CA ILE A 140 -16.45 -3.65 2.07
C ILE A 140 -17.67 -2.88 1.56
N THR A 141 -18.72 -3.62 1.20
CA THR A 141 -20.01 -3.10 0.71
C THR A 141 -21.01 -2.90 1.85
N LEU A 142 -22.23 -2.42 1.53
CA LEU A 142 -23.30 -2.26 2.52
C LEU A 142 -23.78 -3.61 3.07
N GLU A 143 -23.86 -4.64 2.23
CA GLU A 143 -24.26 -6.00 2.61
C GLU A 143 -23.28 -6.56 3.66
N HIS A 144 -21.99 -6.33 3.48
CA HIS A 144 -20.97 -6.73 4.44
C HIS A 144 -21.10 -6.01 5.78
N LEU A 145 -21.56 -4.75 5.78
CA LEU A 145 -21.78 -3.96 7.01
C LEU A 145 -23.08 -4.36 7.72
N ALA A 146 -24.08 -4.84 6.96
CA ALA A 146 -25.35 -5.31 7.48
C ALA A 146 -25.32 -6.79 7.94
N ASP A 147 -24.20 -7.49 7.79
CA ASP A 147 -24.07 -8.90 8.18
C ASP A 147 -24.07 -9.06 9.71
N THR A 148 -25.21 -9.49 10.26
CA THR A 148 -25.39 -9.75 11.70
C THR A 148 -24.98 -11.16 12.13
N THR A 149 -24.42 -11.97 11.23
CA THR A 149 -24.03 -13.35 11.54
C THR A 149 -22.71 -13.40 12.30
N TYR A 150 -22.58 -14.43 13.15
CA TYR A 150 -21.35 -14.73 13.89
C TYR A 150 -20.46 -15.71 13.14
N ALA A 151 -19.18 -15.76 13.51
CA ALA A 151 -18.23 -16.67 12.88
C ALA A 151 -18.53 -18.15 13.19
N THR A 152 -18.62 -18.95 12.14
CA THR A 152 -18.63 -20.41 12.20
C THR A 152 -17.24 -20.96 12.52
N GLU A 153 -17.13 -22.23 12.91
CA GLU A 153 -15.85 -22.85 13.24
C GLU A 153 -14.82 -22.78 12.08
N PRO A 154 -15.15 -23.11 10.81
CA PRO A 154 -14.20 -22.93 9.71
C PRO A 154 -13.77 -21.47 9.50
N GLN A 155 -14.69 -20.52 9.71
CA GLN A 155 -14.37 -19.10 9.61
C GLN A 155 -13.45 -18.64 10.74
N ARG A 156 -13.61 -19.17 11.96
CA ARG A 156 -12.74 -18.87 13.10
C ARG A 156 -11.31 -19.33 12.85
N ALA A 157 -11.14 -20.53 12.30
CA ALA A 157 -9.82 -21.03 11.91
C ALA A 157 -9.17 -20.14 10.83
N ALA A 158 -9.92 -19.80 9.78
CA ALA A 158 -9.44 -18.91 8.73
C ALA A 158 -9.13 -17.49 9.25
N LEU A 159 -9.90 -16.98 10.21
CA LEU A 159 -9.67 -15.68 10.84
C LEU A 159 -8.34 -15.66 11.61
N LEU A 160 -8.04 -16.69 12.40
CA LEU A 160 -6.76 -16.80 13.11
C LEU A 160 -5.58 -16.88 12.13
N LEU A 161 -5.69 -17.68 11.07
CA LEU A 161 -4.65 -17.76 10.03
C LEU A 161 -4.42 -16.43 9.33
N SER A 162 -5.50 -15.72 8.99
CA SER A 162 -5.43 -14.37 8.40
C SER A 162 -4.71 -13.39 9.32
N ARG A 163 -5.03 -13.42 10.62
CA ARG A 163 -4.40 -12.57 11.64
C ARG A 163 -2.92 -12.88 11.82
N GLN A 164 -2.55 -14.16 11.87
CA GLN A 164 -1.15 -14.58 11.92
C GLN A 164 -0.36 -13.98 10.74
N LYS A 165 -0.81 -14.22 9.50
CA LYS A 165 -0.14 -13.69 8.29
C LYS A 165 -0.05 -12.16 8.31
N TYR A 166 -1.10 -11.47 8.76
CA TYR A 166 -1.08 -10.02 8.88
C TYR A 166 -0.07 -9.54 9.93
N ASN A 167 -0.01 -10.17 11.11
CA ASN A 167 0.89 -9.79 12.19
C ASN A 167 2.36 -10.04 11.82
N GLU A 168 2.68 -11.12 11.10
CA GLU A 168 4.02 -11.39 10.56
C GLU A 168 4.48 -10.30 9.58
N ARG A 169 3.57 -9.85 8.70
CA ARG A 169 3.82 -8.72 7.79
C ARG A 169 4.08 -7.42 8.54
N VAL A 170 3.24 -7.11 9.52
CA VAL A 170 3.38 -5.90 10.35
C VAL A 170 4.70 -5.92 11.12
N ALA A 171 5.06 -7.04 11.74
CA ALA A 171 6.31 -7.17 12.47
C ALA A 171 7.53 -6.93 11.57
N THR A 172 7.49 -7.44 10.33
CA THR A 172 8.54 -7.20 9.33
C THR A 172 8.64 -5.73 8.94
N ALA A 173 7.52 -5.09 8.63
CA ALA A 173 7.48 -3.66 8.28
C ALA A 173 7.93 -2.77 9.46
N ALA A 174 7.45 -3.05 10.68
CA ALA A 174 7.82 -2.30 11.87
C ALA A 174 9.33 -2.39 12.17
N ARG A 175 9.95 -3.57 12.02
CA ARG A 175 11.42 -3.72 12.15
C ARG A 175 12.17 -2.86 11.13
N ALA A 176 11.71 -2.80 9.89
CA ALA A 176 12.33 -1.96 8.86
C ALA A 176 12.15 -0.46 9.15
N TYR A 177 10.99 -0.04 9.64
CA TYR A 177 10.80 1.35 10.04
C TYR A 177 11.73 1.74 11.19
N ARG A 178 11.95 0.84 12.16
CA ARG A 178 12.90 1.06 13.26
C ARG A 178 14.36 1.07 12.79
N SER A 179 14.75 0.25 11.81
CA SER A 179 16.14 0.17 11.35
C SER A 179 16.63 1.44 10.66
N MET A 180 15.72 2.31 10.20
CA MET A 180 16.07 3.65 9.73
C MET A 180 16.53 4.60 10.86
N GLY A 181 16.25 4.25 12.11
CA GLY A 181 16.54 5.08 13.28
C GLY A 181 15.65 6.33 13.41
N GLY A 182 15.92 7.09 14.47
CA GLY A 182 15.25 8.36 14.77
C GLY A 182 13.80 8.22 15.25
N ALA A 183 13.25 9.34 15.75
CA ALA A 183 11.90 9.39 16.31
C ALA A 183 10.82 9.08 15.25
N ARG A 184 11.05 9.44 13.99
CA ARG A 184 10.11 9.21 12.89
C ARG A 184 9.96 7.72 12.58
N GLY A 185 11.08 6.99 12.44
CA GLY A 185 11.04 5.54 12.20
C GLY A 185 10.34 4.78 13.32
N ALA A 186 10.64 5.14 14.57
CA ALA A 186 9.96 4.60 15.75
C ALA A 186 8.44 4.89 15.73
N ALA A 187 8.03 6.11 15.38
CA ALA A 187 6.62 6.48 15.33
C ALA A 187 5.83 5.73 14.23
N PHE A 188 6.42 5.52 13.05
CA PHE A 188 5.79 4.70 12.00
C PHE A 188 5.66 3.23 12.40
N ALA A 189 6.69 2.67 13.05
CA ALA A 189 6.63 1.31 13.56
C ALA A 189 5.53 1.14 14.62
N GLN A 190 5.43 2.08 15.56
CA GLN A 190 4.38 2.08 16.58
C GLN A 190 2.99 2.17 15.96
N LEU A 191 2.80 3.07 14.98
CA LEU A 191 1.52 3.23 14.28
C LEU A 191 1.06 1.92 13.61
N LEU A 192 1.98 1.16 13.00
CA LEU A 192 1.65 -0.14 12.41
C LEU A 192 1.21 -1.17 13.46
N GLU A 193 1.93 -1.23 14.58
CA GLU A 193 1.67 -2.18 15.66
C GLU A 193 0.36 -1.86 16.39
N ASP A 194 0.09 -0.59 16.67
CA ASP A 194 -1.17 -0.14 17.28
C ASP A 194 -2.35 -0.49 16.38
N ASN A 195 -2.22 -0.25 15.07
CA ASN A 195 -3.24 -0.62 14.11
C ASN A 195 -3.43 -2.15 14.04
N ALA A 196 -2.36 -2.92 14.11
CA ALA A 196 -2.44 -4.38 14.17
C ALA A 196 -3.15 -4.86 15.43
N ALA A 197 -2.84 -4.29 16.59
CA ALA A 197 -3.49 -4.61 17.86
C ALA A 197 -4.99 -4.27 17.85
N ARG A 198 -5.38 -3.13 17.25
CA ARG A 198 -6.80 -2.77 17.06
C ARG A 198 -7.55 -3.82 16.24
N LEU A 199 -6.96 -4.26 15.12
CA LEU A 199 -7.56 -5.27 14.26
C LEU A 199 -7.58 -6.65 14.92
N GLU A 200 -6.53 -7.03 15.64
CA GLU A 200 -6.45 -8.27 16.41
C GLU A 200 -7.58 -8.35 17.45
N LYS A 201 -7.78 -7.27 18.22
CA LYS A 201 -8.85 -7.18 19.21
C LYS A 201 -10.23 -7.39 18.58
N ALA A 202 -10.50 -6.77 17.43
CA ALA A 202 -11.77 -6.95 16.72
C ALA A 202 -11.92 -8.39 16.19
N SER A 203 -10.86 -8.97 15.64
CA SER A 203 -10.88 -10.37 15.19
C SER A 203 -11.08 -11.36 16.33
N LEU A 204 -10.49 -11.15 17.51
CA LEU A 204 -10.73 -11.97 18.69
C LEU A 204 -12.17 -11.82 19.22
N ALA A 205 -12.78 -10.65 19.08
CA ALA A 205 -14.19 -10.45 19.41
C ALA A 205 -15.11 -11.28 18.48
N VAL A 206 -14.83 -11.30 17.17
CA VAL A 206 -15.53 -12.18 16.22
C VAL A 206 -15.29 -13.65 16.54
N TYR A 207 -14.02 -14.02 16.80
CA TYR A 207 -13.64 -15.37 17.16
C TYR A 207 -14.35 -15.87 18.42
N SER A 208 -14.62 -15.01 19.40
CA SER A 208 -15.31 -15.36 20.65
C SER A 208 -16.83 -15.23 20.58
N GLY A 209 -17.39 -14.85 19.43
CA GLY A 209 -18.83 -14.63 19.28
C GLY A 209 -19.34 -13.36 19.99
N LYS A 210 -18.47 -12.41 20.30
CA LYS A 210 -18.82 -11.11 20.91
C LYS A 210 -19.03 -10.01 19.87
N MET A 211 -18.77 -10.29 18.61
CA MET A 211 -18.85 -9.37 17.48
C MET A 211 -19.32 -10.12 16.25
N THR A 212 -20.20 -9.49 15.46
CA THR A 212 -20.70 -9.97 14.17
C THR A 212 -19.73 -9.61 13.04
N TRP A 213 -19.94 -10.17 11.84
CA TRP A 213 -19.15 -9.80 10.66
C TRP A 213 -19.30 -8.34 10.25
N GLY A 214 -20.52 -7.79 10.35
CA GLY A 214 -20.81 -6.38 10.09
C GLY A 214 -20.05 -5.43 11.01
N GLU A 215 -20.03 -5.74 12.31
CA GLU A 215 -19.28 -4.97 13.30
C GLU A 215 -17.76 -5.05 13.06
N LEU A 216 -17.23 -6.21 12.67
CA LEU A 216 -15.82 -6.32 12.28
C LEU A 216 -15.52 -5.49 11.03
N ASN A 217 -16.38 -5.54 10.02
CA ASN A 217 -16.21 -4.78 8.78
C ASN A 217 -16.20 -3.27 9.07
N GLN A 218 -17.06 -2.81 9.99
CA GLN A 218 -17.05 -1.44 10.46
C GLN A 218 -15.74 -1.12 11.20
N ALA A 219 -15.32 -1.95 12.16
CA ALA A 219 -14.06 -1.77 12.88
C ALA A 219 -12.83 -1.72 11.95
N ARG A 220 -12.82 -2.51 10.87
CA ARG A 220 -11.77 -2.48 9.83
C ARG A 220 -11.77 -1.17 9.06
N LYS A 221 -12.93 -0.61 8.72
CA LYS A 221 -13.04 0.71 8.06
C LYS A 221 -12.54 1.82 8.98
N ASP A 222 -12.92 1.78 10.25
CA ASP A 222 -12.54 2.78 11.25
C ASP A 222 -11.03 2.73 11.52
N ALA A 223 -10.47 1.53 11.72
CA ALA A 223 -9.03 1.35 11.87
C ALA A 223 -8.25 1.85 10.65
N ALA A 224 -8.72 1.54 9.43
CA ALA A 224 -8.07 2.02 8.21
C ALA A 224 -8.16 3.54 8.04
N LYS A 225 -9.27 4.16 8.47
CA LYS A 225 -9.42 5.62 8.50
C LYS A 225 -8.44 6.24 9.50
N GLN A 226 -8.44 5.77 10.74
CA GLN A 226 -7.56 6.25 11.80
C GLN A 226 -6.09 6.11 11.41
N PHE A 227 -5.69 4.96 10.86
CA PHE A 227 -4.33 4.73 10.39
C PHE A 227 -3.89 5.77 9.34
N ARG A 228 -4.74 6.06 8.34
CA ARG A 228 -4.43 7.08 7.32
C ARG A 228 -4.28 8.47 7.91
N GLU A 229 -5.14 8.83 8.86
CA GLU A 229 -5.10 10.13 9.55
C GLU A 229 -3.82 10.28 10.40
N GLU A 230 -3.47 9.25 11.18
CA GLU A 230 -2.24 9.21 11.99
C GLU A 230 -0.99 9.22 11.10
N GLN A 231 -1.01 8.45 10.00
CA GLN A 231 0.07 8.44 9.02
C GLN A 231 0.29 9.82 8.39
N ALA A 232 -0.80 10.50 7.99
CA ALA A 232 -0.72 11.83 7.41
C ALA A 232 -0.08 12.85 8.37
N LYS A 233 -0.40 12.78 9.67
CA LYS A 233 0.22 13.61 10.71
C LYS A 233 1.73 13.37 10.80
N LEU A 234 2.18 12.11 10.79
CA LEU A 234 3.61 11.77 10.80
C LEU A 234 4.35 12.22 9.53
N VAL A 235 3.66 12.27 8.39
CA VAL A 235 4.24 12.80 7.15
C VAL A 235 4.34 14.32 7.18
N ALA A 236 3.33 15.00 7.73
CA ALA A 236 3.21 16.46 7.78
C ALA A 236 4.10 17.13 8.84
N ALA A 237 4.51 16.42 9.89
CA ALA A 237 5.42 16.91 10.94
C ALA A 237 6.89 17.08 10.47
N ARG A 238 7.08 17.52 9.21
CA ARG A 238 8.38 17.83 8.59
C ARG A 238 8.84 19.23 8.94
#